data_AF-A0A0C7NY82-F1
#
_entry.id   AF-A0A0C7NY82-F1
#
_cell.length_a   1.000
_cell.length_b   1.000
_cell.length_c   1.000
_cell.angle_alpha   90.00
_cell.angle_beta   90.00
_cell.angle_gamma   90.00
#
_symmetry.space_group_name_H-M   'P 1'
#
loop_
_entity.id
_entity.type
_entity.pdbx_description
1 polymer ?
#
loop_
_entity_poly.entity_id
_entity_poly.type
_entity_poly.pdbx_seq_one_letter_code
_entity_poly.pdbx_strand_id
1 'polypeptide(L)' 'MQVPLLIINGTQDLKTPYELLKEKENQLKQKKDLEIVYIENMGHELYRSDTGVFEDSVIDQIVNWLKKVL' A
#
# COMPACT_ATOMS: atom_id res chain seq x y z
N MET A 1 5.61 21.75 4.14
CA MET A 1 5.11 20.73 5.09
C MET A 1 5.53 19.37 4.59
N GLN A 2 5.99 18.50 5.47
CA GLN A 2 6.21 17.09 5.13
C GLN A 2 4.87 16.38 5.26
N VAL A 3 4.43 15.70 4.20
CA VAL A 3 3.11 15.04 4.14
C VAL A 3 3.33 13.55 4.35
N PRO A 4 2.71 12.92 5.38
CA PRO A 4 2.78 11.49 5.55
C PRO A 4 2.23 10.76 4.33
N LEU A 5 2.90 9.67 3.92
CA LEU A 5 2.56 8.87 2.76
C LEU A 5 2.41 7.40 3.14
N LEU A 6 1.35 6.78 2.64
CA LEU A 6 1.15 5.34 2.64
C LEU A 6 1.16 4.83 1.20
N ILE A 7 1.92 3.76 0.94
CA ILE A 7 1.84 3.00 -0.30
C ILE A 7 1.36 1.59 0.04
N ILE A 8 0.31 1.12 -0.64
CA ILE A 8 -0.21 -0.24 -0.54
C ILE A 8 -0.05 -0.91 -1.91
N ASN A 9 0.51 -2.12 -1.95
CA ASN A 9 0.65 -2.87 -3.19
C ASN A 9 0.42 -4.37 -2.95
N GLY A 10 -0.21 -5.05 -3.90
CA GLY A 10 -0.48 -6.48 -3.79
C GLY A 10 0.68 -7.33 -4.32
N THR A 11 0.96 -8.48 -3.69
CA THR A 11 2.08 -9.34 -4.11
C THR A 11 1.85 -10.10 -5.41
N GLN A 12 0.62 -10.09 -5.94
CA GLN A 12 0.24 -10.68 -7.22
C GLN A 12 -0.16 -9.63 -8.26
N ASP A 13 0.21 -8.35 -8.04
CA ASP A 13 0.00 -7.30 -9.04
C ASP A 13 0.91 -7.51 -10.26
N LEU A 14 0.34 -7.96 -11.36
CA LEU A 14 1.06 -8.15 -12.63
C LEU A 14 1.20 -6.86 -13.45
N LYS A 15 0.39 -5.84 -13.17
CA LYS A 15 0.43 -4.55 -13.88
C LYS A 15 1.45 -3.60 -13.24
N THR A 16 1.62 -3.67 -11.93
CA THR A 16 2.61 -2.91 -11.16
C THR A 16 3.27 -3.84 -10.12
N PRO A 17 4.26 -4.65 -10.55
CA PRO A 17 4.90 -5.65 -9.69
C PRO A 17 5.55 -5.03 -8.45
N TYR A 18 5.26 -5.60 -7.28
CA TYR A 18 5.74 -5.09 -5.99
C TYR A 18 7.26 -5.20 -5.84
N GLU A 19 7.91 -6.11 -6.56
CA GLU A 19 9.37 -6.26 -6.58
C GLU A 19 10.06 -4.98 -7.05
N LEU A 20 9.47 -4.26 -8.02
CA LEU A 20 10.01 -2.98 -8.51
C LEU A 20 9.96 -1.90 -7.43
N LEU A 21 8.92 -1.90 -6.60
CA LEU A 21 8.83 -1.01 -5.44
C LEU A 21 9.86 -1.39 -4.36
N LYS A 22 10.00 -2.69 -4.11
CA LYS A 22 10.94 -3.25 -3.14
C LYS A 22 12.40 -2.92 -3.47
N GLU A 23 12.78 -2.92 -4.75
CA GLU A 23 14.11 -2.48 -5.20
C GLU A 23 14.43 -1.01 -4.83
N LYS A 24 13.40 -0.16 -4.76
CA LYS A 24 13.54 1.27 -4.43
C LYS A 24 13.31 1.56 -2.95
N GLU A 25 12.86 0.58 -2.17
CA GLU A 25 12.42 0.77 -0.79
C GLU A 25 13.51 1.39 0.11
N ASN A 26 14.77 1.00 -0.06
CA ASN A 26 15.89 1.58 0.69
C ASN A 26 16.12 3.08 0.40
N GLN A 27 15.84 3.54 -0.82
CA GLN A 27 15.91 4.95 -1.19
C GLN A 27 14.69 5.71 -0.68
N LEU A 28 13.52 5.06 -0.70
CA LEU A 28 12.25 5.63 -0.30
C LEU A 28 12.13 5.78 1.23
N LYS A 29 12.58 4.79 2.00
CA LYS A 29 12.54 4.78 3.49
C LYS A 29 13.45 5.81 4.15
N GLN A 30 14.33 6.47 3.40
CA GLN A 30 15.05 7.65 3.92
C GLN A 30 14.08 8.80 4.25
N LYS A 31 12.86 8.78 3.71
CA LYS A 31 11.76 9.67 4.10
C LYS A 31 11.12 9.15 5.38
N LYS A 32 11.20 9.94 6.46
CA LYS A 32 10.66 9.57 7.79
C LYS A 32 9.15 9.30 7.82
N ASP A 33 8.40 9.88 6.87
CA ASP A 33 6.93 9.84 6.88
C ASP A 33 6.38 8.94 5.76
N LEU A 34 7.09 7.86 5.43
CA LEU A 34 6.65 6.88 4.43
C LEU A 34 6.44 5.50 5.06
N GLU A 35 5.24 4.95 4.90
CA GLU A 35 4.91 3.56 5.20
C GLU A 35 4.59 2.82 3.88
N ILE A 36 5.17 1.63 3.68
CA ILE A 36 4.91 0.77 2.53
C ILE A 36 4.37 -0.56 3.06
N VAL A 37 3.22 -0.99 2.55
CA VAL A 37 2.57 -2.25 2.94
C VAL A 37 2.37 -3.11 1.71
N TYR A 38 2.76 -4.38 1.83
CA TYR A 38 2.52 -5.40 0.82
C TYR A 38 1.41 -6.34 1.29
N ILE A 39 0.37 -6.54 0.48
CA ILE A 39 -0.75 -7.43 0.83
C ILE A 39 -0.59 -8.74 0.05
N GLU A 40 -0.47 -9.84 0.79
CA GLU A 40 -0.29 -11.17 0.20
C GLU A 40 -1.51 -11.63 -0.60
N ASN A 41 -1.25 -12.31 -1.72
CA ASN A 41 -2.28 -12.85 -2.63
C ASN A 41 -3.23 -11.80 -3.23
N MET A 42 -2.80 -10.54 -3.28
CA MET A 42 -3.60 -9.44 -3.79
C MET A 42 -3.12 -9.01 -5.18
N GLY A 43 -4.06 -8.83 -6.11
CA GLY A 43 -3.80 -8.32 -7.46
C GLY A 43 -3.83 -6.80 -7.55
N HIS A 44 -3.81 -6.29 -8.78
CA HIS A 44 -3.71 -4.85 -9.06
C HIS A 44 -4.86 -4.00 -8.50
N GLU A 45 -6.07 -4.53 -8.56
CA GLU A 45 -7.28 -3.72 -8.38
C GLU A 45 -7.46 -3.30 -6.92
N LEU A 46 -7.01 -4.09 -5.93
CA LEU A 46 -7.19 -3.84 -4.48
C LEU A 46 -8.66 -3.70 -4.02
N TYR A 47 -9.63 -3.78 -4.92
CA TYR A 47 -11.06 -3.70 -4.65
C TYR A 47 -11.77 -4.98 -5.09
N ARG A 48 -12.92 -5.21 -4.45
CA ARG A 48 -13.84 -6.29 -4.80
C ARG A 48 -14.60 -5.92 -6.07
N SER A 49 -14.47 -6.73 -7.12
CA SER A 49 -14.99 -6.42 -8.46
C SER A 49 -16.52 -6.32 -8.54
N ASP A 50 -17.24 -6.92 -7.60
CA ASP A 50 -18.71 -6.92 -7.51
C ASP A 50 -19.28 -5.66 -6.86
N THR A 51 -18.53 -5.02 -5.96
CA THR A 51 -18.98 -3.86 -5.17
C THR A 51 -18.24 -2.57 -5.51
N GLY A 52 -17.05 -2.66 -6.12
CA GLY A 52 -16.16 -1.52 -6.34
C GLY A 52 -15.57 -0.94 -5.05
N VAL A 53 -15.77 -1.63 -3.92
CA VAL A 53 -15.24 -1.23 -2.61
C VAL A 53 -13.89 -1.91 -2.40
N PHE A 54 -12.95 -1.21 -1.78
CA PHE A 54 -11.69 -1.80 -1.36
C PHE A 54 -11.89 -3.10 -0.57
N GLU A 55 -10.96 -4.03 -0.75
CA GLU A 55 -10.89 -5.24 0.06
C GLU A 55 -10.69 -4.86 1.53
N ASP A 56 -11.29 -5.61 2.44
CA ASP A 56 -11.30 -5.27 3.87
C ASP A 56 -9.85 -5.17 4.41
N SER A 57 -8.94 -6.01 3.90
CA SER A 57 -7.51 -5.96 4.23
C SER A 57 -6.84 -4.63 3.85
N VAL A 58 -7.26 -3.99 2.75
CA VAL A 58 -6.77 -2.67 2.31
C VAL A 58 -7.33 -1.57 3.22
N ILE A 59 -8.62 -1.64 3.53
CA ILE A 59 -9.30 -0.70 4.43
C ILE A 59 -8.62 -0.70 5.80
N ASP A 60 -8.32 -1.88 6.35
CA ASP A 60 -7.66 -2.02 7.63
C ASP A 60 -6.29 -1.33 7.64
N GLN A 61 -5.49 -1.43 6.57
CA GLN A 61 -4.21 -0.72 6.48
C GLN A 61 -4.40 0.80 6.47
N ILE A 62 -5.36 1.30 5.69
CA ILE A 62 -5.64 2.74 5.61
C ILE A 62 -6.08 3.27 6.98
N VAL A 63 -7.02 2.61 7.64
CA VAL A 63 -7.53 3.02 8.96
C VAL A 63 -6.43 2.97 10.01
N ASN A 64 -5.62 1.90 10.03
CA ASN A 64 -4.51 1.78 10.98
C ASN A 64 -3.43 2.83 10.74
N TRP A 65 -3.13 3.17 9.49
CA TRP A 65 -2.21 4.24 9.16
C TRP A 65 -2.74 5.62 9.56
N LEU A 66 -4.02 5.92 9.28
CA LEU A 66 -4.66 7.18 9.68
C LEU A 66 -4.58 7.40 11.20
N LYS A 67 -4.78 6.35 12.01
CA LYS A 67 -4.63 6.42 13.48
C LYS A 67 -3.21 6.74 13.96
N LYS A 68 -2.18 6.54 13.12
CA LYS A 68 -0.78 6.85 13.46
C LYS A 68 -0.39 8.29 13.11
N VAL A 69 -1.04 8.87 12.09
CA VAL A 69 -0.64 10.15 11.48
C VAL A 69 -1.60 11.31 11.79
N LEU A 70 -2.79 11.01 12.32
CA LEU A 70 -3.78 11.97 12.85
C LEU A 70 -3.76 11.95 14.38
#